data_AF-A0A937IT51-F1
#
_entry.id   AF-A0A937IT51-F1
#
_cell.length_a   1.000
_cell.length_b   1.000
_cell.length_c   1.000
_cell.angle_alpha   90.00
_cell.angle_beta   90.00
_cell.angle_gamma   90.00
#
_symmetry.space_group_name_H-M   'P 1'
#
loop_
_entity.id
_entity.type
_entity.pdbx_description
1 polymer ?
#
loop_
_entity_poly.entity_id
_entity_poly.type
_entity_poly.pdbx_seq_one_letter_code
_entity_poly.pdbx_strand_id
1 'polypeptide(L)' 'MGIGVWQVVLVLVIVLIIFGAGKLPKVMGDVAKGVKNFKSGMAEEVTDGAKETASSEASSAQVSESVENKDSSLKN' A
#
# COMPACT_ATOMS: atom_id res chain seq x y z
N MET A 1 -22.43 -22.63 14.83
CA MET A 1 -21.77 -22.54 13.50
C MET A 1 -21.45 -21.08 13.23
N GLY A 2 -20.34 -20.59 13.80
CA GLY A 2 -19.94 -19.19 13.64
C GLY A 2 -19.28 -18.95 12.29
N ILE A 3 -19.26 -17.70 11.85
CA ILE A 3 -18.41 -17.27 10.74
C ILE A 3 -16.97 -17.48 11.19
N GLY A 4 -16.37 -18.57 10.73
CA GLY A 4 -14.97 -18.87 10.97
C GLY A 4 -14.08 -18.10 10.01
N VAL A 5 -12.79 -18.04 10.35
CA VAL A 5 -11.75 -17.45 9.50
C VAL A 5 -11.78 -18.08 8.09
N TRP A 6 -12.11 -19.37 7.99
CA TRP A 6 -12.20 -20.09 6.73
C TRP A 6 -13.27 -19.53 5.76
N GLN A 7 -14.42 -19.13 6.29
CA GLN A 7 -15.51 -18.54 5.50
C GLN A 7 -15.13 -17.14 5.02
N VAL A 8 -14.48 -16.33 5.86
CA VAL A 8 -14.03 -14.99 5.49
C VAL A 8 -13.00 -15.04 4.35
N VAL A 9 -12.04 -15.98 4.42
CA VAL A 9 -11.04 -16.18 3.35
C VAL A 9 -11.71 -16.60 2.04
N LEU A 10 -12.68 -17.53 2.08
CA LEU A 10 -13.39 -17.97 0.89
C LEU A 10 -14.15 -16.82 0.20
N VAL A 11 -14.82 -15.98 0.99
CA VAL A 11 -15.52 -14.78 0.47
C VAL A 11 -14.53 -13.79 -0.12
N LEU A 12 -13.38 -13.56 0.53
CA LEU A 12 -12.33 -12.68 0.03
C LEU A 12 -11.84 -13.11 -1.36
N VAL A 13 -11.63 -14.41 -1.57
CA VAL A 13 -11.19 -14.95 -2.87
C VAL A 13 -12.22 -14.66 -3.97
N ILE A 14 -13.52 -14.83 -3.70
CA ILE A 14 -14.57 -14.54 -4.69
C ILE A 14 -14.56 -13.05 -5.05
N VAL A 15 -14.45 -12.18 -4.06
CA VAL A 15 -14.38 -10.72 -4.28
C VAL A 15 -13.13 -10.36 -5.09
N LEU A 16 -11.98 -10.98 -4.83
CA LEU A 16 -10.75 -10.76 -5.61
C LEU A 16 -10.89 -11.19 -7.07
N ILE A 17 -11.66 -12.24 -7.36
CA ILE A 17 -11.92 -12.67 -8.74
C ILE A 17 -12.79 -11.65 -9.48
N ILE A 18 -13.84 -11.13 -8.82
CA ILE A 18 -14.75 -10.14 -9.43
C ILE A 18 -14.08 -8.79 -9.62
N PHE A 19 -13.33 -8.31 -8.62
CA PHE A 19 -12.71 -6.99 -8.64
C PHE A 19 -11.30 -7.00 -9.25
N GLY A 20 -10.61 -8.14 -9.28
CA GLY A 20 -9.23 -8.30 -9.72
C GLY A 20 -8.20 -7.83 -8.69
N ALA A 21 -7.06 -8.52 -8.63
CA ALA A 21 -5.97 -8.23 -7.68
C ALA A 21 -5.29 -6.86 -7.89
N GLY A 22 -5.40 -6.25 -9.08
CA GLY A 22 -4.79 -4.94 -9.37
C GLY A 22 -5.60 -3.74 -8.90
N LYS A 23 -6.92 -3.88 -8.73
CA LYS A 23 -7.81 -2.77 -8.33
C LYS A 23 -7.81 -2.59 -6.82
N LEU A 24 -7.72 -3.68 -6.05
CA LEU A 24 -7.77 -3.64 -4.59
C LEU A 24 -6.65 -2.78 -3.95
N PRO A 25 -5.36 -2.93 -4.33
CA PRO A 25 -4.27 -2.15 -3.71
C PRO A 25 -4.39 -0.65 -3.99
N LYS A 26 -4.87 -0.28 -5.19
CA LYS A 26 -5.08 1.12 -5.56
C LYS A 26 -6.19 1.76 -4.73
N VAL A 27 -7.36 1.11 -4.66
CA VAL A 27 -8.51 1.62 -3.90
C VAL A 27 -8.24 1.61 -2.39
N MET A 28 -7.58 0.56 -1.88
CA MET A 28 -7.19 0.48 -0.48
C MET A 28 -6.12 1.53 -0.13
N GLY A 29 -5.20 1.84 -1.06
CA GLY A 29 -4.22 2.93 -0.88
C GLY A 29 -4.89 4.29 -0.72
N ASP A 30 -5.90 4.59 -1.52
CA ASP A 30 -6.64 5.86 -1.44
C ASP A 30 -7.50 5.94 -0.16
N VAL A 31 -8.17 4.84 0.22
CA VAL A 31 -8.92 4.74 1.49
C VAL A 31 -7.99 4.84 2.69
N ALA A 32 -6.82 4.17 2.67
CA ALA A 32 -5.85 4.20 3.76
C ALA A 32 -5.27 5.61 3.96
N LYS A 33 -4.99 6.34 2.88
CA LYS A 33 -4.57 7.75 2.95
C LYS A 33 -5.67 8.61 3.58
N GLY A 34 -6.93 8.45 3.18
CA GLY A 34 -8.06 9.17 3.77
C GLY A 34 -8.23 8.88 5.27
N VAL A 35 -8.19 7.61 5.67
CA VAL A 35 -8.30 7.21 7.08
C VAL A 35 -7.10 7.68 7.90
N LYS A 36 -5.89 7.65 7.34
CA LYS A 36 -4.67 8.17 7.99
C LYS A 36 -4.77 9.67 8.24
N ASN A 37 -5.16 10.46 7.23
CA ASN A 37 -5.36 11.90 7.37
C ASN A 37 -6.48 12.22 8.37
N PHE A 38 -7.56 11.45 8.38
CA PHE A 38 -8.64 11.59 9.37
C PHE A 38 -8.15 11.28 10.79
N LYS A 39 -7.35 10.22 10.96
CA LYS A 39 -6.77 9.87 12.26
C LYS A 39 -5.74 10.89 12.72
N SER A 40 -4.87 11.37 11.83
CA SER A 40 -3.88 12.40 12.13
C SER A 40 -4.53 13.73 12.50
N GLY A 41 -5.55 14.17 11.76
CA GLY A 41 -6.28 15.40 12.09
C GLY A 41 -7.02 15.32 13.43
N MET A 42 -7.64 14.18 13.74
CA MET A 42 -8.28 13.99 15.05
C MET A 42 -7.27 13.79 16.19
N ALA A 43 -6.07 13.28 15.91
CA ALA A 43 -4.99 13.23 16.89
C ALA A 43 -4.41 14.63 17.16
N GLU A 44 -4.32 15.48 16.14
CA GLU A 44 -3.86 16.87 16.28
C GLU A 44 -4.79 17.70 17.17
N GLU A 45 -6.12 17.51 17.07
CA GLU A 45 -7.11 18.18 17.94
C GLU A 45 -7.02 17.72 19.41
N VAL A 46 -6.60 16.47 19.65
CA VAL A 46 -6.52 15.90 21.01
C VAL A 46 -5.14 16.14 21.65
N THR A 47 -4.10 16.39 20.85
CA THR A 47 -2.73 16.60 21.33
C THR A 47 -2.05 17.74 20.58
N ASP A 48 -2.35 18.97 20.98
CA ASP A 48 -1.58 20.15 20.58
C ASP A 48 -0.11 19.94 21.01
N GLY A 49 0.81 19.70 20.06
CA GLY A 49 2.25 19.92 20.26
C GLY A 49 3.28 18.82 19.93
N ALA A 50 2.94 17.64 19.40
CA ALA A 50 3.99 16.64 19.10
C ALA A 50 3.90 16.02 17.70
N LYS A 51 4.67 16.66 16.81
CA LYS A 51 5.54 16.03 15.80
C LYS A 51 4.92 15.77 14.41
N GLU A 52 5.35 16.67 13.53
CA GLU A 52 5.61 16.53 12.10
C GLU A 52 5.84 15.11 11.56
N THR A 53 5.55 14.98 10.27
CA THR A 53 6.07 13.98 9.31
C THR A 53 5.63 12.53 9.46
N ALA A 54 4.66 12.17 8.62
CA ALA A 54 4.68 10.88 7.93
C ALA A 54 4.12 11.02 6.51
N SER A 55 4.60 12.00 5.74
CA SER A 55 4.55 11.85 4.28
C SER A 55 5.73 10.97 3.90
N SER A 56 5.49 9.66 3.82
CA SER A 56 6.38 8.76 3.11
C SER A 56 5.53 8.08 2.06
N GLU A 57 5.70 8.62 0.86
CA GLU A 57 5.49 7.93 -0.40
C GLU A 57 5.93 6.47 -0.26
N ALA A 58 4.99 5.55 -0.46
CA ALA A 58 5.32 4.15 -0.64
C ALA A 58 4.60 3.64 -1.89
N SER A 59 5.41 3.49 -2.93
CA SER A 59 5.32 2.43 -3.95
C SER A 59 4.34 2.66 -5.11
N SER A 60 4.74 3.52 -6.04
CA SER A 60 4.70 3.11 -7.44
C SER A 60 5.78 2.04 -7.66
N ALA A 61 5.31 0.85 -8.01
CA ALA A 61 6.06 -0.31 -8.45
C ALA A 61 7.42 0.00 -9.13
N GLN A 62 8.51 -0.40 -8.48
CA GLN A 62 9.76 -0.73 -9.14
C GLN A 62 9.96 -2.25 -9.05
N VAL A 63 10.60 -2.80 -10.09
CA VAL A 63 11.04 -4.19 -10.32
C VAL A 63 10.10 -5.07 -11.15
N SER A 64 10.29 -5.04 -12.48
CA SER A 64 10.89 -6.17 -13.22
C SER A 64 11.11 -5.82 -14.70
N GLU A 65 12.34 -5.52 -15.13
CA GLU A 65 13.02 -6.22 -16.25
C GLU A 65 14.50 -5.77 -16.44
N SER A 66 15.39 -6.77 -16.36
CA SER A 66 16.76 -6.95 -16.89
C SER A 66 17.97 -6.09 -16.47
N VAL A 67 18.87 -6.81 -15.81
CA VAL A 67 20.34 -6.68 -15.78
C VAL A 67 20.90 -6.70 -17.20
N GLU A 68 21.83 -5.79 -17.52
CA GLU A 68 23.05 -6.02 -18.34
C GLU A 68 23.96 -4.79 -18.22
N ASN A 69 24.68 -4.67 -17.10
CA ASN A 69 25.86 -3.80 -17.03
C ASN A 69 27.09 -4.64 -17.37
N LYS A 70 27.59 -4.49 -18.60
CA LYS A 70 29.00 -4.70 -18.91
C LYS A 70 29.41 -3.75 -20.03
N ASP A 71 29.32 -2.45 -19.72
CA ASP A 71 30.02 -1.43 -20.51
C ASP A 71 31.52 -1.59 -20.23
N SER A 72 32.18 -2.18 -21.21
CA SER A 72 33.61 -2.32 -21.36
C SER A 72 34.26 -0.94 -21.40
N SER A 73 34.67 -0.44 -20.22
CA SER A 73 35.53 0.75 -20.14
C SER A 73 36.91 0.42 -20.69
N LEU A 74 37.17 1.04 -21.83
CA LEU A 74 38.47 1.32 -22.42
C LEU A 74 39.41 2.01 -21.42
N LYS A 75 40.71 1.77 -21.65
CA LYS A 75 41.83 2.72 -21.57
C LYS A 75 41.79 3.74 -20.43
N ASN A 76 42.75 3.62 -19.51
CA ASN A 76 43.85 4.58 -19.36
C ASN A 76 44.99 3.92 -18.58
#